data_AF-A0A7W6JRL5-F1
#
_entry.id   AF-A0A7W6JRL5-F1
#
_cell.length_a   1.000
_cell.length_b   1.000
_cell.length_c   1.000
_cell.angle_alpha   90.00
_cell.angle_beta   90.00
_cell.angle_gamma   90.00
#
_symmetry.space_group_name_H-M   'P 1'
#
loop_
_entity.id
_entity.type
_entity.pdbx_description
1 polymer ?
#
loop_
_entity_poly.entity_id
_entity_poly.type
_entity_poly.pdbx_seq_one_letter_code
_entity_poly.pdbx_strand_id
1 'polypeptide(L)' 'MDLNYLLYRHQISLMRAGSAASVEARHAHEGLARGYATRIAGLRDLLVANQPMLAAQ' A
#
# COMPACT_ATOMS: atom_id res chain seq x y z
N MET A 1 7.40 8.55 -4.05
CA MET A 1 6.66 7.44 -4.70
C MET A 1 5.22 7.87 -4.80
N ASP A 2 4.61 7.76 -5.98
CA ASP A 2 3.19 8.05 -6.15
C ASP A 2 2.29 6.88 -5.67
N LEU A 3 0.98 7.11 -5.69
CA LEU A 3 -0.01 6.14 -5.26
C LEU A 3 -0.01 4.87 -6.14
N ASN A 4 0.20 5.00 -7.45
CA ASN A 4 0.20 3.87 -8.39
C ASN A 4 1.40 2.95 -8.12
N TYR A 5 2.57 3.51 -7.89
CA TYR A 5 3.76 2.76 -7.52
C TYR A 5 3.53 1.97 -6.22
N LEU A 6 2.96 2.62 -5.19
CA LEU A 6 2.70 1.97 -3.91
C LEU A 6 1.67 0.83 -4.05
N LEU A 7 0.59 1.05 -4.80
CA LEU A 7 -0.42 0.04 -5.11
C LEU A 7 0.18 -1.16 -5.85
N TYR A 8 0.99 -0.91 -6.88
CA TYR A 8 1.68 -1.94 -7.64
C TYR A 8 2.58 -2.79 -6.73
N ARG A 9 3.41 -2.15 -5.89
CA ARG A 9 4.31 -2.87 -4.97
C ARG A 9 3.56 -3.63 -3.89
N HIS A 10 2.44 -3.10 -3.41
CA HIS A 10 1.57 -3.78 -2.45
C HIS A 10 1.01 -5.07 -3.05
N GLN A 11 0.44 -5.02 -4.25
CA GLN A 11 -0.10 -6.19 -4.96
C GLN A 11 0.96 -7.26 -5.24
N ILE A 12 2.13 -6.86 -5.73
CA ILE A 12 3.24 -7.79 -5.96
C ILE A 12 3.68 -8.46 -4.65
N SER A 13 3.72 -7.72 -3.53
CA SER A 13 4.09 -8.28 -2.23
C SER A 13 3.07 -9.28 -1.73
N LEU A 14 1.77 -9.02 -1.91
CA LEU A 14 0.70 -9.97 -1.59
C LEU A 14 0.78 -11.25 -2.44
N MET A 15 0.96 -11.09 -3.75
CA MET A 15 1.11 -12.23 -4.66
C MET A 15 2.29 -13.12 -4.24
N ARG A 16 3.44 -12.51 -3.92
CA ARG A 16 4.63 -13.23 -3.47
C ARG A 16 4.45 -13.90 -2.11
N ALA A 17 3.69 -13.28 -1.20
CA ALA A 17 3.35 -13.91 0.07
C ALA A 17 2.50 -15.17 -0.14
N GLY A 18 1.53 -15.13 -1.08
CA GLY A 18 0.69 -16.26 -1.43
C GLY A 18 1.43 -17.40 -2.15
N SER A 19 2.50 -17.08 -2.89
CA SER A 19 3.33 -18.06 -3.61
C SER A 19 4.65 -18.40 -2.90
N ALA A 20 4.83 -18.01 -1.63
CA ALA A 20 6.09 -18.18 -0.92
C ALA A 20 6.38 -19.65 -0.61
N ALA A 21 7.61 -20.08 -0.88
CA ALA A 21 8.06 -21.46 -0.62
C ALA A 21 8.36 -21.75 0.86
N SER A 22 8.51 -20.72 1.69
CA SER A 22 8.75 -20.87 3.14
C SER A 22 7.94 -19.90 3.97
N VAL A 23 7.83 -20.20 5.27
CA VAL A 23 7.11 -19.38 6.24
C VAL A 23 7.81 -18.04 6.43
N GLU A 24 9.13 -18.01 6.45
CA GLU A 24 9.95 -16.81 6.56
C GLU A 24 9.78 -15.91 5.34
N ALA A 25 9.79 -16.49 4.13
CA ALA A 25 9.56 -15.76 2.89
C ALA A 25 8.14 -15.16 2.86
N ARG A 26 7.13 -15.94 3.29
CA ARG A 26 5.76 -15.43 3.43
C ARG A 26 5.71 -14.24 4.38
N HIS A 27 6.27 -14.38 5.60
CA HIS A 27 6.27 -13.31 6.59
C HIS A 27 6.99 -12.05 6.10
N ALA A 28 8.11 -12.19 5.39
CA ALA A 28 8.83 -11.06 4.82
C ALA A 28 7.96 -10.32 3.78
N HIS A 29 7.31 -11.04 2.87
CA HIS A 29 6.43 -10.46 1.86
C HIS A 29 5.17 -9.82 2.45
N GLU A 30 4.56 -10.43 3.47
CA GLU A 30 3.47 -9.81 4.22
C GLU A 30 3.91 -8.53 4.94
N GLY A 31 5.11 -8.52 5.51
CA GLY A 31 5.70 -7.32 6.12
C GLY A 31 5.82 -6.18 5.12
N LEU A 32 6.31 -6.46 3.92
CA LEU A 32 6.35 -5.49 2.83
C LEU A 32 4.95 -5.01 2.44
N ALA A 33 3.99 -5.91 2.28
CA ALA A 33 2.61 -5.57 1.94
C ALA A 33 1.99 -4.62 2.99
N ARG A 34 2.17 -4.89 4.29
CA ARG A 34 1.74 -4.02 5.40
C ARG A 34 2.41 -2.65 5.36
N GLY A 35 3.71 -2.61 5.09
CA GLY A 35 4.46 -1.36 4.94
C GLY A 35 3.94 -0.50 3.79
N TYR A 36 3.62 -1.10 2.64
CA TYR A 36 3.00 -0.38 1.52
C TYR A 36 1.59 0.09 1.85
N ALA A 37 0.76 -0.75 2.50
CA ALA A 37 -0.59 -0.37 2.92
C ALA A 37 -0.59 0.87 3.84
N THR A 38 0.35 0.93 4.78
CA THR A 38 0.53 2.09 5.68
C THR A 38 0.85 3.36 4.90
N ARG A 39 1.76 3.29 3.92
CA ARG A 39 2.10 4.44 3.07
C ARG A 39 0.96 4.87 2.16
N ILE A 40 0.19 3.92 1.64
CA ILE A 40 -1.02 4.20 0.83
C ILE A 40 -2.04 4.98 1.66
N ALA A 41 -2.31 4.53 2.89
CA ALA A 41 -3.23 5.23 3.79
C ALA A 41 -2.78 6.68 4.03
N GLY A 42 -1.52 6.88 4.44
CA GLY A 42 -0.99 8.23 4.67
C GLY A 42 -1.04 9.12 3.43
N LEU A 43 -0.78 8.58 2.23
CA LEU A 43 -0.90 9.37 1.00
C LEU A 43 -2.35 9.70 0.64
N ARG A 44 -3.31 8.79 0.89
CA ARG A 44 -4.74 9.06 0.70
C ARG A 44 -5.23 10.15 1.63
N ASP A 45 -4.82 10.13 2.89
CA ASP A 45 -5.17 11.16 3.87
C ASP A 45 -4.63 12.53 3.44
N LEU A 46 -3.39 12.58 2.95
CA LEU A 46 -2.81 13.80 2.39
C LEU A 46 -3.53 14.30 1.14
N LEU A 47 -3.96 13.40 0.25
CA LEU A 47 -4.72 13.77 -0.94
C LEU A 47 -6.09 14.35 -0.57
N VAL A 48 -6.78 13.74 0.40
CA VAL A 48 -8.07 14.25 0.91
C VAL A 48 -7.89 15.61 1.59
N ALA A 49 -6.87 15.74 2.46
CA ALA A 49 -6.58 17.00 3.14
C ALA A 49 -6.24 18.15 2.17
N ASN A 50 -5.65 17.82 1.02
CA ASN A 50 -5.32 18.77 -0.03
C ASN A 50 -6.43 19.00 -1.07
N GLN A 51 -7.65 18.46 -0.85
CA GLN A 51 -8.84 18.76 -1.66
C GLN A 51 -9.90 19.53 -0.87
N PRO A 52 -9.71 20.85 -0.60
CA PRO A 52 -10.68 21.66 0.13
C PRO A 52 -11.96 22.04 -0.67
N MET A 53 -12.08 21.70 -1.97
CA MET A 53 -13.11 22.26 -2.86
C MET A 53 -14.44 21.47 -2.99
N LEU A 54 -14.61 20.32 -2.31
CA LEU A 54 -15.85 19.53 -2.41
C LEU A 54 -16.83 19.73 -1.23
N ALA A 55 -16.52 20.61 -0.28
CA ALA A 55 -17.35 20.86 0.91
C ALA A 55 -18.28 22.10 0.80
N ALA A 56 -18.31 22.76 -0.35
CA ALA A 56 -19.16 23.93 -0.59
C ALA A 56 -20.05 23.71 -1.83
N GLN A 57 -21.12 22.93 -1.67
CA GLN A 57 -22.29 22.91 -2.55
C GLN A 57 -23.55 22.76 -1.70
#